data_AF-A0A831QKE6-F1
#
_entry.id   AF-A0A831QKE6-F1
#
_cell.length_a   1.000
_cell.length_b   1.000
_cell.length_c   1.000
_cell.angle_alpha   90.00
_cell.angle_beta   90.00
_cell.angle_gamma   90.00
#
_symmetry.space_group_name_H-M   'P 1'
#
loop_
_entity.id
_entity.type
_entity.pdbx_description
1 polymer ?
#
loop_
_entity_poly.entity_id
_entity_poly.type
_entity_poly.pdbx_seq_one_letter_code
_entity_poly.pdbx_strand_id
1 'polypeptide(L)'
;MNDTDEAIEKFVGNTRADFDEERLSDSKRAVDKFFEELPLQTGLGNDRILFVLDGMRPQLYDPGTGMKANGSYFDLMRKYFMEVAVKKGYEVIDMQPAFIEKHDSEGMRFEFPTDGHWNEIGHNLVAEKIKASAVYSKFLRH
;
A
#
# COMPACT_ATOMS: atom_id res chain seq x y z
N MET A 1 17.75 -9.23 33.47
CA MET A 1 17.46 -8.52 32.21
C MET A 1 17.14 -9.61 31.21
N ASN A 2 15.87 -9.74 30.82
CA ASN A 2 15.44 -10.79 29.89
C ASN A 2 15.66 -10.29 28.46
N ASP A 3 16.41 -11.09 27.71
CA ASP A 3 16.79 -10.92 26.31
C ASP A 3 15.60 -11.24 25.37
N THR A 4 14.46 -10.60 25.61
CA THR A 4 13.33 -10.57 24.66
C THR A 4 13.23 -9.17 24.08
N ASP A 5 14.33 -8.70 23.49
CA ASP A 5 14.25 -7.59 22.55
C ASP A 5 13.48 -8.12 21.34
N GLU A 6 12.26 -7.60 21.20
CA GLU A 6 11.39 -7.82 20.05
C GLU A 6 12.18 -7.56 18.78
N ALA A 7 12.52 -8.62 18.04
CA ALA A 7 12.97 -8.45 16.67
C ALA A 7 11.82 -7.84 15.88
N ILE A 8 11.84 -6.51 15.72
CA ILE A 8 11.13 -5.85 14.63
C ILE A 8 11.49 -6.64 13.38
N GLU A 9 10.48 -7.07 12.64
CA GLU A 9 10.75 -7.77 11.40
C GLU A 9 11.69 -6.93 10.55
N LYS A 10 12.84 -7.50 10.19
CA LYS A 10 13.90 -6.78 9.48
C LYS A 10 13.38 -6.13 8.19
N PHE A 11 12.34 -6.71 7.60
CA PHE A 11 11.71 -6.23 6.39
C PHE A 11 10.20 -6.22 6.50
N VAL A 12 9.56 -5.15 6.03
CA VAL A 12 8.11 -5.03 5.83
C VAL A 12 7.89 -4.53 4.41
N GLY A 13 7.00 -5.17 3.64
CA GLY A 13 6.74 -4.77 2.25
C GLY A 13 8.00 -4.76 1.36
N ASN A 14 8.86 -5.78 1.50
CA ASN A 14 10.12 -5.93 0.77
C ASN A 14 11.14 -4.79 0.95
N THR A 15 11.02 -3.99 2.02
CA THR A 15 11.99 -2.96 2.37
C THR A 15 12.37 -3.03 3.84
N ARG A 16 13.56 -2.52 4.19
CA ARG A 16 14.01 -2.44 5.58
C ARG A 16 12.97 -1.68 6.41
N ALA A 17 12.53 -2.30 7.50
CA ALA A 17 11.48 -1.76 8.37
C ALA A 17 11.92 -0.54 9.17
N ASP A 18 13.22 -0.44 9.46
CA ASP A 18 13.82 0.71 10.12
C ASP A 18 14.09 1.86 9.16
N PHE A 19 14.31 3.06 9.71
CA PHE A 19 14.67 4.25 8.96
C PHE A 19 15.41 5.23 9.87
N ASP A 20 16.23 6.07 9.24
CA ASP A 20 16.71 7.31 9.84
C ASP A 20 15.88 8.50 9.31
N GLU A 21 16.08 9.66 9.93
CA GLU A 21 15.34 10.88 9.59
C GLU A 21 15.60 11.34 8.14
N GLU A 22 16.83 11.15 7.65
CA GLU A 22 17.23 11.51 6.29
C GLU A 22 16.46 10.66 5.27
N ARG A 23 16.51 9.34 5.40
CA ARG A 23 15.77 8.39 4.55
C ARG A 23 14.28 8.71 4.52
N LEU A 24 13.66 8.96 5.68
CA LEU A 24 12.24 9.29 5.75
C LEU A 24 11.94 10.63 5.07
N SER A 25 12.74 11.66 5.35
CA SER A 25 12.59 13.00 4.74
C SER A 25 12.73 12.94 3.22
N ASP A 26 13.77 12.29 2.73
CA ASP A 26 14.08 12.15 1.30
C ASP A 26 12.98 11.39 0.56
N SER A 27 12.46 10.33 1.18
CA SER A 27 11.35 9.55 0.63
C SER A 27 10.06 10.37 0.54
N LYS A 28 9.77 11.20 1.54
CA LYS A 28 8.63 12.13 1.50
C LYS A 28 8.78 13.17 0.39
N ARG A 29 9.98 13.77 0.24
CA ARG A 29 10.27 14.70 -0.86
C ARG A 29 10.09 14.04 -2.23
N ALA A 30 10.46 12.77 -2.37
CA ALA A 30 10.24 12.02 -3.61
C ALA A 30 8.74 11.81 -3.91
N VAL A 31 7.93 11.49 -2.91
CA VAL A 31 6.46 11.39 -3.05
C VAL A 31 5.85 12.74 -3.43
N ASP A 32 6.26 13.81 -2.75
CA ASP A 32 5.77 15.16 -3.04
C ASP A 32 6.09 15.54 -4.49
N LYS A 33 7.35 15.32 -4.91
CA LYS A 33 7.79 15.60 -6.27
C LYS A 33 7.06 14.76 -7.32
N PHE A 34 6.82 13.49 -7.04
CA PHE A 34 6.02 12.63 -7.90
C PHE A 34 4.64 13.24 -8.17
N PHE A 35 3.95 13.69 -7.11
CA PHE A 35 2.62 14.28 -7.25
C PHE A 35 2.60 15.70 -7.81
N GLU A 36 3.71 16.44 -7.75
CA GLU A 36 3.88 17.71 -8.48
C GLU A 36 4.01 17.47 -9.98
N GLU A 37 4.82 16.48 -10.37
CA GLU A 37 5.14 16.20 -11.78
C GLU A 37 4.02 15.44 -12.48
N LEU A 38 3.30 14.56 -11.78
CA LEU A 38 2.32 13.66 -12.37
C LEU A 38 1.33 14.33 -13.36
N PRO A 39 0.62 15.42 -13.02
CA PRO A 39 -0.29 16.05 -13.97
C PRO A 39 0.44 16.72 -15.15
N LEU A 40 1.67 17.21 -14.94
CA LEU A 40 2.50 17.83 -15.99
C LEU A 40 2.98 16.79 -17.00
N GLN A 41 3.38 15.61 -16.51
CA GLN A 41 3.92 14.53 -17.34
C GLN A 41 2.83 13.72 -18.05
N THR A 42 1.63 13.63 -17.46
CA THR A 42 0.53 12.82 -18.03
C THR A 42 -0.51 13.65 -18.79
N GLY A 43 -0.65 14.94 -18.48
CA GLY A 43 -1.76 15.77 -18.97
C GLY A 43 -3.14 15.36 -18.45
N LEU A 44 -3.19 14.46 -17.45
CA LEU A 44 -4.44 13.96 -16.87
C LEU A 44 -4.80 14.72 -15.58
N GLY A 45 -6.11 14.98 -15.42
CA GLY A 45 -6.66 15.44 -14.15
C GLY A 45 -6.65 14.34 -13.09
N ASN A 46 -6.72 14.74 -11.82
CA ASN A 46 -6.76 13.81 -10.69
C ASN A 46 -7.94 12.82 -10.74
N ASP A 47 -9.00 13.22 -11.41
CA ASP A 47 -10.25 12.47 -11.54
C ASP A 47 -10.20 11.37 -12.62
N ARG A 48 -9.03 11.19 -13.25
CA ARG A 48 -8.70 10.18 -14.26
C ARG A 48 -7.56 9.26 -13.85
N ILE A 49 -7.00 9.43 -12.65
CA ILE A 49 -5.92 8.60 -12.12
C ILE A 49 -6.40 7.95 -10.83
N LEU A 50 -6.26 6.63 -10.77
CA LEU A 50 -6.54 5.81 -9.59
C LEU A 50 -5.22 5.24 -9.06
N PHE A 51 -4.98 5.39 -7.76
CA PHE A 51 -3.87 4.72 -7.10
C PHE A 51 -4.34 3.47 -6.36
N VAL A 52 -3.65 2.36 -6.55
CA VAL A 52 -3.86 1.13 -5.80
C VAL A 52 -2.58 0.84 -5.03
N LEU A 53 -2.67 0.81 -3.70
CA LEU A 53 -1.51 0.58 -2.84
C LEU A 53 -1.62 -0.81 -2.22
N ASP A 54 -0.51 -1.54 -2.28
CA ASP A 54 -0.38 -2.88 -1.72
C ASP A 54 -0.41 -2.88 -0.18
N GLY A 55 -0.72 -4.04 0.39
CA GLY A 55 -0.66 -4.28 1.83
C GLY A 55 0.73 -4.75 2.30
N MET A 56 0.96 -4.65 3.62
CA MET A 56 2.13 -5.15 4.34
C MET A 56 2.10 -6.68 4.43
N ARG A 57 2.46 -7.37 3.34
CA ARG A 57 2.56 -8.83 3.29
C ARG A 57 4.00 -9.28 3.61
N PRO A 58 4.19 -10.36 4.38
CA PRO A 58 3.16 -11.26 4.93
C PRO A 58 2.56 -10.81 6.28
N GLN A 59 2.98 -9.66 6.84
CA GLN A 59 2.63 -9.24 8.20
C GLN A 59 1.12 -9.04 8.41
N LEU A 60 0.36 -8.78 7.35
CA LEU A 60 -1.08 -8.62 7.43
C LEU A 60 -1.83 -9.93 7.71
N TYR A 61 -1.20 -11.10 7.55
CA TYR A 61 -1.84 -12.41 7.75
C TYR A 61 -1.90 -12.84 9.21
N ASP A 62 -1.09 -12.26 10.08
CA ASP A 62 -1.14 -12.52 11.52
C ASP A 62 -1.27 -11.19 12.28
N PRO A 63 -2.32 -10.99 13.12
CA PRO A 63 -2.51 -9.74 13.85
C PRO A 63 -1.32 -9.31 14.70
N GLY A 64 -0.57 -10.26 15.27
CA GLY A 64 0.63 -9.99 16.05
C GLY A 64 1.73 -9.36 15.20
N THR A 65 2.04 -9.95 14.04
CA THR A 65 3.01 -9.40 13.09
C THR A 65 2.52 -8.09 12.46
N GLY A 66 1.22 -7.96 12.21
CA GLY A 66 0.61 -6.74 11.67
C GLY A 66 0.74 -5.55 12.63
N MET A 67 0.54 -5.78 13.93
CA MET A 67 0.78 -4.75 14.95
C MET A 67 2.24 -4.31 14.99
N LYS A 68 3.20 -5.25 14.86
CA LYS A 68 4.64 -4.94 14.84
C LYS A 68 5.08 -4.21 13.56
N ALA A 69 4.36 -4.39 12.45
CA ALA A 69 4.63 -3.70 11.20
C ALA A 69 4.19 -2.23 11.21
N ASN A 70 3.28 -1.86 12.12
CA ASN A 70 2.82 -0.47 12.27
C ASN A 70 3.99 0.42 12.71
N GLY A 71 4.12 1.59 12.07
CA GLY A 71 5.22 2.51 12.31
C GLY A 71 6.54 2.12 11.64
N SER A 72 6.61 0.98 10.94
CA SER A 72 7.73 0.68 10.05
C SER A 72 7.84 1.72 8.93
N TYR A 73 9.02 1.81 8.32
CA TYR A 73 9.26 2.68 7.17
C TYR A 73 8.21 2.48 6.06
N PHE A 74 7.87 1.23 5.72
CA PHE A 74 6.87 0.93 4.71
C PHE A 74 5.47 1.41 5.12
N ASP A 75 5.10 1.22 6.39
CA ASP A 75 3.82 1.71 6.92
C ASP A 75 3.69 3.23 6.81
N LEU A 76 4.72 3.95 7.27
CA LEU A 76 4.76 5.40 7.24
C LEU A 76 4.71 5.94 5.81
N MET A 77 5.48 5.35 4.89
CA MET A 77 5.52 5.81 3.51
C MET A 77 4.24 5.48 2.73
N ARG A 78 3.61 4.32 2.96
CA ARG A 78 2.30 3.99 2.38
C ARG A 78 1.25 5.01 2.83
N LYS A 79 1.15 5.26 4.15
CA LYS A 79 0.22 6.25 4.72
C LYS A 79 0.47 7.65 4.15
N TYR A 80 1.73 8.10 4.12
CA TYR A 80 2.08 9.40 3.57
C TYR A 80 1.68 9.54 2.10
N PHE A 81 1.94 8.52 1.27
CA PHE A 81 1.52 8.53 -0.14
C PHE A 81 0.00 8.69 -0.28
N MET A 82 -0.78 7.90 0.48
CA MET A 82 -2.25 7.98 0.44
C MET A 82 -2.75 9.34 0.91
N GLU A 83 -2.19 9.88 1.99
CA GLU A 83 -2.54 11.22 2.51
C GLU A 83 -2.30 12.31 1.46
N VAL A 84 -1.14 12.31 0.80
CA VAL A 84 -0.83 13.29 -0.26
C VAL A 84 -1.75 13.11 -1.46
N ALA A 85 -2.02 11.88 -1.88
CA ALA A 85 -2.91 11.57 -2.99
C ALA A 85 -4.34 12.10 -2.72
N VAL A 86 -4.92 11.75 -1.57
CA VAL A 86 -6.26 12.19 -1.16
C VAL A 86 -6.33 13.72 -1.06
N LYS A 87 -5.31 14.36 -0.45
CA LYS A 87 -5.23 15.83 -0.35
C LYS A 87 -5.21 16.52 -1.71
N LYS A 88 -4.64 15.88 -2.73
CA LYS A 88 -4.61 16.36 -4.12
C LYS A 88 -5.83 15.95 -4.95
N GLY A 89 -6.81 15.27 -4.34
CA GLY A 89 -8.07 14.89 -4.96
C GLY A 89 -8.01 13.63 -5.83
N TYR A 90 -6.95 12.81 -5.68
CA TYR A 90 -6.90 11.50 -6.33
C TYR A 90 -7.73 10.48 -5.54
N GLU A 91 -8.33 9.53 -6.27
CA GLU A 91 -8.91 8.34 -5.65
C GLU A 91 -7.79 7.34 -5.30
N VAL A 92 -7.93 6.71 -4.13
CA VAL A 92 -6.95 5.75 -3.60
C VAL A 92 -7.68 4.50 -3.13
N ILE A 93 -7.17 3.34 -3.52
CA ILE A 93 -7.55 2.04 -2.99
C ILE A 93 -6.41 1.55 -2.08
N ASP A 94 -6.71 1.43 -0.79
CA ASP A 94 -5.83 0.76 0.18
C ASP A 94 -6.15 -0.74 0.20
N MET A 95 -5.22 -1.57 -0.27
CA MET A 95 -5.40 -3.02 -0.26
C MET A 95 -5.12 -3.65 1.11
N GLN A 96 -4.54 -2.94 2.07
CA GLN A 96 -4.28 -3.45 3.42
C GLN A 96 -5.56 -4.01 4.08
N PRO A 97 -6.65 -3.22 4.27
CA PRO A 97 -7.87 -3.73 4.87
C PRO A 97 -8.58 -4.77 3.99
N ALA A 98 -8.52 -4.63 2.66
CA ALA A 98 -9.15 -5.57 1.74
C ALA A 98 -8.52 -6.98 1.82
N PHE A 99 -7.20 -7.04 1.91
CA PHE A 99 -6.48 -8.30 2.09
C PHE A 99 -6.70 -8.91 3.46
N ILE A 100 -6.70 -8.10 4.54
CA ILE A 100 -7.02 -8.60 5.89
C ILE A 100 -8.41 -9.22 5.90
N GLU A 101 -9.44 -8.50 5.43
CA GLU A 101 -10.83 -8.99 5.43
C GLU A 101 -10.98 -10.30 4.66
N LYS A 102 -10.36 -10.41 3.48
CA LYS A 102 -10.43 -11.60 2.64
C LYS A 102 -9.63 -12.77 3.23
N HIS A 103 -8.50 -12.50 3.86
CA HIS A 103 -7.74 -13.53 4.56
C HIS A 103 -8.49 -14.04 5.80
N ASP A 104 -9.06 -13.15 6.61
CA ASP A 104 -9.77 -13.53 7.83
C ASP A 104 -11.03 -14.35 7.54
N SER A 105 -11.69 -14.09 6.40
CA SER A 105 -12.89 -14.83 5.99
C SER A 105 -12.59 -16.16 5.28
N GLU A 106 -11.51 -16.25 4.50
CA GLU A 106 -11.28 -17.40 3.59
C GLU A 106 -9.92 -18.09 3.76
N GLY A 107 -9.02 -17.56 4.61
CA GLY A 107 -7.66 -18.08 4.80
C GLY A 107 -6.73 -17.89 3.58
N MET A 108 -7.11 -17.01 2.65
CA MET A 108 -6.40 -16.84 1.37
C MET A 108 -5.15 -15.97 1.51
N ARG A 109 -4.09 -16.35 0.80
CA ARG A 109 -2.89 -15.53 0.62
C ARG A 109 -2.84 -14.95 -0.78
N PHE A 110 -2.22 -13.79 -0.92
CA PHE A 110 -2.27 -12.97 -2.13
C PHE A 110 -0.93 -12.92 -2.85
N GLU A 111 0.10 -13.57 -2.33
CA GLU A 111 1.40 -13.80 -2.96
C GLU A 111 1.61 -15.27 -3.33
N PHE A 112 2.65 -15.56 -4.11
CA PHE A 112 3.15 -16.92 -4.27
C PHE A 112 4.08 -17.27 -3.09
N PRO A 113 4.21 -18.55 -2.69
CA PRO A 113 5.06 -18.93 -1.54
C PRO A 113 6.53 -18.50 -1.65
N THR A 114 7.03 -18.32 -2.88
CA THR A 114 8.44 -17.97 -3.17
C THR A 114 8.59 -16.58 -3.78
N ASP A 115 7.51 -15.81 -3.93
CA ASP A 115 7.50 -14.55 -4.65
C ASP A 115 6.44 -13.60 -4.07
N GLY A 116 6.85 -12.38 -3.69
CA GLY A 116 5.98 -11.36 -3.10
C GLY A 116 5.02 -10.64 -4.06
N HIS A 117 5.09 -10.90 -5.37
CA HIS A 117 4.11 -10.40 -6.34
C HIS A 117 2.71 -10.94 -6.06
N TRP A 118 1.68 -10.23 -6.54
CA TRP A 118 0.32 -10.73 -6.43
C TRP A 118 0.15 -12.04 -7.22
N ASN A 119 -0.48 -13.03 -6.60
CA ASN A 119 -0.96 -14.22 -7.29
C ASN A 119 -2.32 -13.93 -7.97
N GLU A 120 -2.92 -14.94 -8.58
CA GLU A 120 -4.24 -14.83 -9.24
C GLU A 120 -5.32 -14.24 -8.30
N ILE A 121 -5.37 -14.71 -7.05
CA ILE A 121 -6.36 -14.27 -6.07
C ILE A 121 -6.14 -12.79 -5.71
N GLY A 122 -4.87 -12.39 -5.50
CA GLY A 122 -4.50 -11.00 -5.25
C GLY A 122 -4.89 -10.08 -6.40
N HIS A 123 -4.56 -10.47 -7.63
CA HIS A 123 -4.94 -9.73 -8.84
C HIS A 123 -6.47 -9.64 -9.02
N ASN A 124 -7.21 -10.72 -8.75
CA ASN A 124 -8.66 -10.73 -8.86
C ASN A 124 -9.31 -9.75 -7.86
N LEU A 125 -8.88 -9.76 -6.60
CA LEU A 125 -9.40 -8.84 -5.59
C LEU A 125 -9.05 -7.38 -5.91
N VAL A 126 -7.83 -7.11 -6.39
CA VAL A 126 -7.46 -5.76 -6.87
C VAL A 126 -8.37 -5.32 -8.02
N ALA A 127 -8.63 -6.20 -8.99
CA ALA A 127 -9.51 -5.89 -10.12
C ALA A 127 -10.95 -5.61 -9.68
N GLU A 128 -11.47 -6.33 -8.68
CA GLU A 128 -12.78 -6.04 -8.07
C GLU A 128 -12.82 -4.65 -7.43
N LYS A 129 -11.80 -4.29 -6.64
CA LYS A 129 -11.72 -2.96 -6.03
C LYS A 129 -11.58 -1.85 -7.06
N ILE A 130 -10.82 -2.07 -8.14
CA ILE A 130 -10.74 -1.12 -9.27
C ILE A 130 -12.10 -0.95 -9.94
N LYS A 131 -12.81 -2.05 -10.23
CA LYS A 131 -14.14 -1.98 -10.86
C LYS A 131 -15.17 -1.22 -10.02
N ALA A 132 -15.02 -1.25 -8.69
CA ALA A 132 -15.87 -0.52 -7.77
C ALA A 132 -15.49 0.97 -7.60
N SER A 133 -14.37 1.42 -8.18
CA SER A 133 -13.88 2.80 -8.01
C SER A 133 -14.69 3.82 -8.80
N ALA A 134 -14.69 5.07 -8.30
CA ALA A 134 -15.33 6.19 -8.96
C ALA A 134 -14.65 6.54 -10.29
N VAL A 135 -13.31 6.51 -10.34
CA VAL A 135 -12.52 6.69 -11.56
C VAL A 135 -12.91 5.66 -12.61
N TYR A 136 -12.98 4.37 -12.27
CA TYR A 136 -13.39 3.33 -13.22
C TYR A 136 -14.83 3.52 -13.72
N SER A 137 -15.74 3.84 -12.80
CA SER A 137 -17.16 4.07 -13.13
C SER A 137 -17.37 5.19 -14.15
N LYS A 138 -16.49 6.19 -14.21
CA LYS A 138 -16.57 7.28 -15.21
C LYS A 138 -16.26 6.81 -16.63
N PHE A 139 -15.41 5.80 -16.80
CA PHE A 139 -15.09 5.28 -18.13
C PHE A 139 -16.23 4.46 -18.74
N LEU A 140 -17.13 3.91 -17.91
CA LEU A 140 -18.26 3.11 -18.36
C LEU A 140 -19.51 3.95 -18.66
N ARG A 141 -19.56 5.21 -18.23
CA ARG A 141 -20.67 6.13 -18.51
C ARG A 141 -20.37 6.88 -19.81
N HIS A 142 -20.72 6.27 -20.93
CA HIS A 142 -20.83 6.93 -22.23
C HIS A 142 -22.20 7.56 -22.41
#